data_AF-A0A7V4AKX7-F1
#
_entry.id   AF-A0A7V4AKX7-F1
#
_cell.length_a   1.000
_cell.length_b   1.000
_cell.length_c   1.000
_cell.angle_alpha   90.00
_cell.angle_beta   90.00
_cell.angle_gamma   90.00
#
_symmetry.space_group_name_H-M   'P 1'
#
loop_
_entity.id
_entity.type
_entity.pdbx_description
1 polymer ?
#
loop_
_entity_poly.entity_id
_entity_poly.type
_entity_poly.pdbx_seq_one_letter_code
_entity_poly.pdbx_strand_id
1 'polypeptide(L)' 'RRGFVLLPRRWVVERSFAWLTRFRRLVRDYERLPETVAGLHFWAFAMLLLKRFVDLLGKVINTL' A
#
# COMPACT_ATOMS: atom_id res chain seq x y z
N ARG A 1 -19.22 -11.51 23.30
CA ARG A 1 -18.48 -10.44 22.58
C ARG A 1 -17.14 -11.04 22.15
N ARG A 2 -16.79 -11.06 20.86
CA ARG A 2 -15.47 -11.55 20.41
C ARG A 2 -14.43 -10.49 20.78
N GLY A 3 -13.52 -10.84 21.69
CA GLY A 3 -12.40 -9.98 22.09
C GLY A 3 -11.43 -9.75 20.93
N PHE A 4 -10.52 -8.80 21.12
CA PHE A 4 -9.45 -8.49 20.16
C PHE A 4 -8.62 -9.74 19.86
N VAL A 5 -8.68 -10.25 18.63
CA VAL A 5 -7.86 -11.38 18.18
C VAL A 5 -6.52 -10.83 17.69
N LEU A 6 -5.44 -11.23 18.36
CA LEU A 6 -4.09 -10.92 17.91
C LEU A 6 -3.80 -11.70 16.61
N LEU A 7 -3.92 -11.03 15.46
CA LEU A 7 -3.49 -11.61 14.21
C LEU A 7 -1.96 -11.51 14.08
N PRO A 8 -1.25 -12.65 13.97
CA PRO A 8 0.17 -12.61 13.65
C PRO A 8 0.36 -11.90 12.30
N ARG A 9 1.31 -10.97 12.23
CA ARG A 9 1.67 -10.16 11.04
C ARG A 9 0.73 -9.00 10.68
N ARG A 10 -0.16 -8.58 11.59
CA ARG A 10 -0.98 -7.36 11.39
C ARG A 10 -0.18 -6.12 10.97
N TRP A 11 1.04 -6.00 11.48
CA TRP A 11 1.97 -4.92 11.17
C TRP A 11 2.27 -4.80 9.66
N VAL A 12 2.19 -5.89 8.88
CA VAL A 12 2.47 -5.87 7.43
C VAL A 12 1.40 -5.06 6.69
N VAL A 13 0.14 -5.26 7.08
CA VAL A 13 -1.00 -4.55 6.52
C VAL A 13 -0.95 -3.08 6.96
N GLU A 14 -0.75 -2.82 8.24
CA GLU A 14 -0.62 -1.46 8.79
C GLU A 14 0.55 -0.69 8.15
N ARG A 15 1.68 -1.34 7.90
CA ARG A 15 2.83 -0.73 7.22
C ARG A 15 2.51 -0.33 5.78
N SER A 16 1.70 -1.11 5.09
CA SER A 16 1.23 -0.75 3.74
C SER A 16 0.35 0.51 3.78
N PHE A 17 -0.52 0.63 4.78
CA PHE A 17 -1.29 1.84 5.03
C PHE A 17 -0.43 3.04 5.48
N ALA A 18 0.68 2.81 6.18
CA ALA A 18 1.66 3.84 6.51
C ALA A 18 2.43 4.36 5.28
N TRP A 19 2.58 3.55 4.22
CA TRP A 19 3.13 4.05 2.95
C TRP A 19 2.09 4.82 2.14
N LEU A 20 0.82 4.46 2.25
CA LEU A 20 -0.29 5.16 1.60
C LEU A 20 -0.43 6.61 2.10
N THR A 21 -0.13 6.88 3.36
CA THR A 21 -0.14 8.24 3.94
C THR A 21 0.87 9.19 3.28
N ARG A 22 1.90 8.67 2.60
CA ARG A 22 2.82 9.49 1.80
C ARG A 22 2.16 10.08 0.56
N PHE A 23 1.08 9.47 0.07
CA PHE A 23 0.26 10.01 -1.01
C PHE A 23 -0.76 10.99 -0.44
N ARG A 24 -0.37 12.27 -0.31
CA ARG A 24 -1.22 13.34 0.28
C ARG A 24 -2.60 13.48 -0.35
N ARG A 25 -2.77 13.03 -1.60
CA ARG A 25 -4.07 13.03 -2.31
C ARG A 25 -5.07 12.06 -1.65
N LEU A 26 -4.61 10.89 -1.23
CA LEU A 26 -5.43 9.87 -0.58
C LEU A 26 -5.90 10.29 0.82
N VAL A 27 -5.07 11.06 1.53
CA VAL A 27 -5.35 11.55 2.89
C VAL A 27 -6.40 12.67 2.90
N ARG A 28 -6.62 13.35 1.76
CA ARG A 28 -7.53 14.50 1.68
C ARG A 28 -8.90 14.16 1.10
N ASP A 29 -9.01 13.05 0.37
CA ASP A 29 -10.26 12.60 -0.28
C ASP A 29 -11.13 11.70 0.63
N TYR A 30 -11.15 11.91 1.95
CA TYR A 30 -12.05 11.17 2.85
C TYR A 30 -13.54 11.55 2.68
N GLU A 31 -13.84 12.64 1.97
CA GLU A 31 -15.20 13.18 1.79
C GLU A 31 -15.84 12.83 0.43
N ARG A 32 -15.13 12.12 -0.47
CA ARG A 32 -15.66 11.76 -1.80
C ARG A 32 -16.07 10.29 -1.90
N LEU A 33 -16.97 10.01 -2.87
CA LEU A 33 -17.54 8.70 -3.17
C LEU A 33 -16.53 7.55 -2.99
N PRO A 34 -16.91 6.45 -2.32
CA PRO A 34 -16.01 5.34 -1.99
C PRO A 34 -15.31 4.74 -3.22
N GLU A 35 -15.93 4.85 -4.39
CA GLU A 35 -15.40 4.43 -5.69
C GLU A 35 -14.12 5.17 -6.08
N THR A 36 -14.06 6.49 -5.85
CA THR A 36 -12.89 7.31 -6.18
C THR A 36 -11.72 6.97 -5.27
N VAL A 37 -12.02 6.79 -3.98
CA VAL A 37 -11.04 6.39 -2.96
C VAL A 37 -10.47 5.01 -3.29
N ALA A 38 -11.29 4.04 -3.68
CA ALA A 38 -10.84 2.71 -4.10
C ALA A 38 -9.89 2.77 -5.31
N GLY A 39 -10.21 3.57 -6.32
CA GLY A 39 -9.34 3.77 -7.48
C GLY A 39 -7.99 4.39 -7.12
N LEU A 40 -7.96 5.38 -6.22
CA LEU A 40 -6.73 6.00 -5.74
C LEU A 40 -5.86 5.03 -4.92
N HIS A 41 -6.47 4.16 -4.11
CA HIS A 41 -5.75 3.10 -3.39
C HIS A 41 -5.08 2.14 -4.36
N PHE A 42 -5.79 1.71 -5.41
CA PHE A 42 -5.24 0.84 -6.44
C PHE A 42 -4.01 1.46 -7.12
N TRP A 43 -4.09 2.74 -7.52
CA TRP A 43 -2.98 3.46 -8.12
C TRP A 43 -1.77 3.58 -7.19
N ALA A 44 -2.00 3.90 -5.90
CA ALA A 44 -0.92 4.02 -4.94
C ALA A 44 -0.19 2.68 -4.70
N PHE A 45 -0.94 1.56 -4.65
CA PHE A 45 -0.36 0.23 -4.58
C PHE A 45 0.41 -0.15 -5.86
N ALA A 46 -0.13 0.19 -7.04
CA ALA A 46 0.55 -0.05 -8.30
C ALA A 46 1.92 0.66 -8.36
N MET A 47 2.00 1.92 -7.92
CA MET A 47 3.26 2.67 -7.86
C MET A 47 4.28 2.05 -6.88
N LEU A 48 3.81 1.62 -5.70
CA LEU A 48 4.66 0.95 -4.70
C LEU A 48 5.20 -0.40 -5.21
N LEU A 49 4.35 -1.19 -5.84
CA LEU A 49 4.74 -2.48 -6.42
C LEU A 49 5.69 -2.29 -7.61
N LEU A 50 5.44 -1.31 -8.47
CA LEU A 50 6.30 -1.01 -9.62
C LEU A 50 7.72 -0.65 -9.17
N LYS A 51 7.86 0.19 -8.14
CA LYS A 51 9.18 0.52 -7.58
C LYS A 51 9.91 -0.74 -7.10
N ARG A 52 9.22 -1.59 -6.33
CA ARG A 52 9.78 -2.87 -5.86
C ARG A 52 10.16 -3.80 -7.00
N PHE A 53 9.37 -3.81 -8.08
CA PHE A 53 9.63 -4.62 -9.25
C PHE A 53 10.89 -4.17 -9.98
N VAL A 54 11.07 -2.86 -10.18
CA VAL A 54 12.31 -2.30 -10.76
C VAL A 54 13.52 -2.62 -9.90
N ASP A 55 13.42 -2.47 -8.57
CA ASP A 55 14.50 -2.82 -7.65
C ASP A 55 14.84 -4.32 -7.72
N LEU A 56 13.83 -5.18 -7.88
CA LEU A 56 14.01 -6.62 -8.04
C LEU A 56 14.68 -6.95 -9.38
N LEU A 57 14.21 -6.36 -10.48
CA LEU A 57 14.81 -6.55 -11.80
C LEU A 57 16.28 -6.12 -11.81
N GLY A 58 16.60 -4.97 -11.22
CA GLY A 58 17.99 -4.51 -11.09
C GLY A 58 18.86 -5.50 -10.31
N LYS A 59 18.34 -6.10 -9.24
CA LYS A 59 19.04 -7.16 -8.50
C LYS A 59 19.23 -8.41 -9.35
N VAL A 60 18.19 -8.88 -10.04
CA VAL A 60 18.27 -10.07 -10.90
C VAL A 60 19.32 -9.88 -12.00
N ILE A 61 19.30 -8.73 -12.68
CA ILE A 61 20.27 -8.40 -13.73
C ILE A 61 21.71 -8.32 -13.17
N ASN A 62 21.91 -7.78 -11.97
CA ASN A 62 23.23 -7.67 -11.35
C ASN A 62 23.76 -9.02 -10.80
N THR A 63 22.86 -9.98 -10.56
CA THR A 63 23.20 -11.31 -10.03
C THR A 63 23.53 -12.31 -11.15
N LEU A 64 23.04 -12.08 -12.37
CA LEU A 64 23.40 -12.81 -13.58
C LEU A 64 24.72 -12.31 -14.15
#